data_AF-A0A8T2P6T8-F1
#
_entry.id   AF-A0A8T2P6T8-F1
#
_cell.length_a   1.000
_cell.length_b   1.000
_cell.length_c   1.000
_cell.angle_alpha   90.00
_cell.angle_beta   90.00
_cell.angle_gamma   90.00
#
_symmetry.space_group_name_H-M   'P 1'
#
loop_
_entity.id
_entity.type
_entity.pdbx_description
1 polymer ?
#
loop_
_entity_poly.entity_id
_entity_poly.type
_entity_poly.pdbx_seq_one_letter_code
_entity_poly.pdbx_strand_id
1 'polypeptide(L)'
;METAVMTQLQATVLQRGSCLYAVLRLSAELDCLMALAQASQEHGYCSPTLTLHSRLALTQARHPLLELCSPVFVSNPLLSSETEGKVKVLTGPNSSGKSIFLKQVGLIVFMALIGSDVPAKEAEIGLIDGIFTRMQSRESVSLGLSTFMIDLNQMAHALNNSAGNSLVLIDEFGKGTNTVDGLSLLASCLRHWIKRAPAQCPHILLATNFHSLLQLGLLPPSPLLSLL
;
A
#
# COMPACT_ATOMS: atom_id res chain seq x y z
N MET A 1 22.64 -4.28 -54.39
CA MET A 1 23.91 -4.49 -53.67
C MET A 1 23.78 -4.10 -52.20
N GLU A 2 23.24 -2.90 -51.92
CA GLU A 2 22.94 -2.40 -50.56
C GLU A 2 22.08 -3.34 -49.70
N THR A 3 20.96 -3.84 -50.24
CA THR A 3 20.05 -4.73 -49.51
C THR A 3 20.75 -6.02 -49.05
N ALA A 4 21.66 -6.57 -49.85
CA ALA A 4 22.40 -7.78 -49.50
C ALA A 4 23.37 -7.53 -48.33
N VAL A 5 24.04 -6.37 -48.33
CA VAL A 5 24.92 -5.95 -47.23
C VAL A 5 24.10 -5.74 -45.94
N MET A 6 22.94 -5.11 -46.02
CA MET A 6 22.03 -4.94 -44.88
C MET A 6 21.60 -6.29 -44.29
N THR A 7 21.13 -7.22 -45.13
CA THR A 7 20.69 -8.55 -44.67
C THR A 7 21.84 -9.33 -44.02
N GLN A 8 23.05 -9.24 -44.58
CA GLN A 8 24.24 -9.88 -44.01
C GLN A 8 24.62 -9.29 -42.66
N LEU A 9 24.55 -7.96 -42.51
CA LEU A 9 24.78 -7.29 -41.23
C LEU A 9 23.74 -7.71 -40.19
N GLN A 10 22.45 -7.71 -40.55
CA GLN A 10 21.37 -8.15 -39.68
C GLN A 10 21.58 -9.60 -39.21
N ALA A 11 21.93 -10.52 -40.12
CA ALA A 11 22.22 -11.90 -39.77
C ALA A 11 23.41 -12.02 -38.80
N THR A 12 24.46 -11.22 -39.01
CA THR A 12 25.65 -11.20 -38.14
C THR A 12 25.30 -10.68 -36.74
N VAL A 13 24.48 -9.64 -36.64
CA VAL A 13 23.99 -9.10 -35.36
C VAL A 13 23.10 -10.13 -34.65
N LEU A 14 22.18 -10.77 -35.37
CA LEU A 14 21.27 -11.78 -34.82
C LEU A 14 22.01 -13.01 -34.28
N GLN A 15 23.14 -13.40 -34.87
CA GLN A 15 24.00 -14.46 -34.31
C GLN A 15 24.52 -14.13 -32.89
N ARG A 16 24.56 -12.86 -32.52
CA ARG A 16 24.96 -12.39 -31.19
C ARG A 16 23.77 -11.91 -30.34
N GLY A 17 22.54 -12.12 -30.80
CA GLY A 17 21.33 -11.60 -30.16
C GLY A 17 21.21 -11.96 -28.68
N SER A 18 21.51 -13.21 -28.30
CA SER A 18 21.47 -13.65 -26.89
C SER A 18 22.39 -12.84 -25.99
N CYS A 19 23.62 -12.56 -26.43
CA CYS A 19 24.58 -11.74 -25.71
C CYS A 19 24.09 -10.28 -25.60
N LEU A 20 23.57 -9.72 -26.70
CA LEU A 20 23.04 -8.35 -26.71
C LEU A 20 21.86 -8.19 -25.75
N TYR A 21 20.92 -9.14 -25.71
CA TYR A 21 19.81 -9.12 -24.75
C TYR A 21 20.28 -9.26 -23.30
N ALA A 22 21.31 -10.07 -23.04
CA ALA A 22 21.89 -10.19 -21.70
C ALA A 22 22.51 -8.86 -21.23
N VAL A 23 23.29 -8.20 -22.09
CA VAL A 23 23.87 -6.87 -21.80
C VAL A 23 22.75 -5.84 -21.57
N LEU A 24 21.73 -5.80 -22.43
CA LEU A 24 20.60 -4.88 -22.28
C LEU A 24 19.88 -5.07 -20.94
N ARG A 25 19.64 -6.33 -20.53
CA ARG A 25 18.98 -6.64 -19.25
C ARG A 25 19.82 -6.16 -18.06
N LEU A 26 21.12 -6.44 -18.06
CA LEU A 26 22.02 -6.03 -16.98
C LEU A 26 22.17 -4.52 -16.90
N SER A 27 22.28 -3.84 -18.05
CA SER A 27 22.34 -2.38 -18.09
C SER A 27 21.05 -1.74 -17.59
N ALA A 28 19.88 -2.31 -17.93
CA ALA A 28 18.59 -1.82 -17.45
C ALA A 28 18.43 -2.01 -15.93
N GLU A 29 18.86 -3.16 -15.39
CA GLU A 29 18.84 -3.39 -13.94
C GLU A 29 19.77 -2.42 -13.20
N LEU A 30 20.99 -2.20 -13.72
CA LEU A 30 21.92 -1.22 -13.17
C LEU A 30 21.34 0.20 -13.19
N ASP A 31 20.73 0.61 -14.31
CA ASP A 31 20.09 1.92 -14.45
C ASP A 31 18.97 2.12 -13.43
N CYS A 32 18.11 1.11 -13.24
CA CYS A 32 17.08 1.13 -12.20
C CYS A 32 17.66 1.26 -10.79
N LEU A 33 18.68 0.47 -10.44
CA LEU A 33 19.32 0.53 -9.12
C LEU A 33 19.99 1.89 -8.87
N MET A 34 20.64 2.46 -9.89
CA MET A 34 21.23 3.79 -9.81
C MET A 34 20.16 4.88 -9.62
N ALA A 35 19.04 4.79 -10.32
CA ALA A 35 17.93 5.73 -10.17
C ALA A 35 17.32 5.69 -8.76
N LEU A 36 17.14 4.49 -8.19
CA LEU A 36 16.66 4.33 -6.80
C LEU A 36 17.64 4.92 -5.79
N ALA A 37 18.94 4.64 -5.94
CA ALA A 37 19.98 5.16 -5.06
C ALA A 37 20.08 6.70 -5.14
N GLN A 38 19.98 7.26 -6.34
CA GLN A 38 19.99 8.71 -6.55
C GLN A 38 18.78 9.37 -5.87
N ALA A 39 17.57 8.85 -6.09
CA ALA A 39 16.35 9.36 -5.44
C ALA A 39 16.45 9.29 -3.91
N SER A 40 17.03 8.21 -3.38
CA SER A 40 17.25 8.05 -1.94
C SER A 40 18.16 9.14 -1.39
N GLN A 41 19.29 9.42 -2.06
CA GLN A 41 20.23 10.45 -1.64
C GLN A 41 19.63 11.86 -1.74
N GLU A 42 18.94 12.16 -2.84
CA GLU A 42 18.35 13.49 -3.09
C GLU A 42 17.23 13.83 -2.09
N HIS A 43 16.43 12.85 -1.68
CA HIS A 43 15.27 13.06 -0.82
C HIS A 43 15.47 12.59 0.64
N GLY A 44 16.67 12.12 0.96
CA GLY A 44 17.04 11.66 2.30
C GLY A 44 16.20 10.49 2.76
N TYR A 45 16.06 9.46 1.91
CA TYR A 45 15.36 8.24 2.26
C TYR A 45 16.25 7.34 3.12
N CYS A 46 15.62 6.44 3.87
CA CYS A 46 16.31 5.47 4.70
C CYS A 46 16.15 4.07 4.13
N SER A 47 17.17 3.24 4.30
CA SER A 47 17.07 1.83 3.93
C SER A 47 16.19 1.09 4.94
N PRO A 48 15.07 0.47 4.50
CA PRO A 48 14.17 -0.21 5.42
C PRO A 48 14.78 -1.51 5.95
N THR A 49 14.57 -1.80 7.22
CA THR A 49 14.89 -3.12 7.81
C THR A 49 13.75 -4.09 7.52
N LEU A 50 14.01 -5.08 6.65
CA LEU A 50 13.05 -6.14 6.38
C LEU A 50 13.09 -7.20 7.48
N THR A 51 11.92 -7.61 7.99
CA THR A 51 11.80 -8.60 9.06
C THR A 51 10.83 -9.73 8.69
N LEU A 52 11.05 -10.92 9.24
CA LEU A 52 10.12 -12.05 9.11
C LEU A 52 8.92 -11.92 10.07
N HIS A 53 9.02 -11.02 11.05
CA HIS A 53 7.95 -10.76 11.99
C HIS A 53 6.84 -9.91 11.36
N SER A 54 5.59 -10.15 11.76
CA SER A 54 4.43 -9.40 11.31
C SER A 54 4.38 -8.03 12.00
N ARG A 55 5.28 -7.13 11.60
CA ARG A 55 5.51 -5.81 12.21
C ARG A 55 5.69 -4.75 11.13
N LEU A 56 5.02 -3.61 11.31
CA LEU A 56 5.17 -2.43 10.48
C LEU A 56 5.42 -1.25 11.40
N ALA A 57 6.67 -0.78 11.44
CA ALA A 57 7.11 0.33 12.29
C ALA A 57 7.77 1.40 11.43
N LEU A 58 7.17 2.58 11.38
CA LEU A 58 7.61 3.73 10.60
C LEU A 58 7.80 4.93 11.53
N THR A 59 8.98 5.55 11.50
CA THR A 59 9.31 6.74 12.29
C THR A 59 9.53 7.93 11.36
N GLN A 60 8.81 9.03 11.63
CA GLN A 60 8.83 10.24 10.78
C GLN A 60 8.65 9.93 9.30
N ALA A 61 7.67 9.08 8.96
CA ALA A 61 7.39 8.73 7.58
C ALA A 61 6.69 9.89 6.83
N ARG A 62 7.03 10.03 5.55
CA ARG A 62 6.58 11.08 4.63
C ARG A 62 5.94 10.46 3.40
N HIS A 63 5.01 11.17 2.77
CA HIS A 63 4.41 10.72 1.52
C HIS A 63 5.35 11.07 0.34
N PRO A 64 5.88 10.07 -0.41
CA PRO A 64 6.99 10.29 -1.36
C PRO A 64 6.67 11.29 -2.46
N LEU A 65 5.40 11.36 -2.91
CA LEU A 65 4.99 12.34 -3.93
C LEU A 65 4.59 13.70 -3.34
N LEU A 66 3.98 13.74 -2.15
CA LEU A 66 3.40 14.98 -1.64
C LEU A 66 4.48 15.86 -0.99
N GLU A 67 5.54 15.27 -0.45
CA GLU A 67 6.69 16.02 0.04
C GLU A 67 7.39 16.84 -1.05
N LEU A 68 7.31 16.39 -2.31
CA LEU A 68 7.88 17.11 -3.46
C LEU A 68 7.01 18.28 -3.93
N CYS A 69 5.71 18.23 -3.65
CA CYS A 69 4.75 19.25 -4.07
C CYS A 69 4.41 20.26 -2.98
N SER A 70 4.74 19.97 -1.71
CA SER A 70 4.42 20.82 -0.57
C SER A 70 5.69 21.36 0.06
N PRO A 71 5.81 22.67 0.30
CA PRO A 71 6.98 23.26 0.97
C PRO A 71 7.14 22.77 2.41
N VAL A 72 6.04 22.29 3.03
CA VAL A 72 6.04 21.69 4.37
C VAL A 72 5.20 20.43 4.32
N PHE A 73 5.79 19.30 4.73
CA PHE A 73 5.09 18.04 4.94
C PHE A 73 5.28 17.59 6.38
N VAL A 74 4.18 17.35 7.09
CA VAL A 74 4.22 16.85 8.47
C VAL A 74 4.39 15.34 8.43
N SER A 75 5.53 14.85 8.91
CA SER A 75 5.83 13.43 9.00
C SER A 75 4.95 12.71 10.03
N ASN A 76 4.55 11.48 9.76
CA ASN A 76 3.67 10.70 10.63
C ASN A 76 4.30 9.34 10.99
N PRO A 77 4.27 8.93 12.28
CA PRO A 77 4.71 7.60 12.67
C PRO A 77 3.60 6.55 12.43
N LEU A 78 3.98 5.28 12.40
CA LEU A 78 3.05 4.15 12.45
C LEU A 78 3.71 3.00 13.23
N LEU A 79 2.96 2.41 14.16
CA LEU A 79 3.31 1.13 14.78
C LEU A 79 2.14 0.18 14.62
N SER A 80 2.36 -0.94 13.94
CA SER A 80 1.38 -1.99 13.74
C SER A 80 2.04 -3.35 13.94
N SER A 81 1.59 -4.08 14.94
CA SER A 81 2.05 -5.42 15.28
C SER A 81 0.94 -6.14 16.06
N GLU A 82 1.15 -7.40 16.42
CA GLU A 82 0.22 -8.14 17.27
C GLU A 82 0.03 -7.51 18.65
N THR A 83 1.04 -6.82 19.17
CA THR A 83 1.02 -6.17 20.50
C THR A 83 0.55 -4.72 20.46
N GLU A 84 0.86 -4.00 19.38
CA GLU A 84 0.51 -2.58 19.20
C GLU A 84 -0.86 -2.40 18.51
N GLY A 85 -1.49 -3.49 18.09
CA GLY A 85 -2.72 -3.49 17.33
C GLY A 85 -2.47 -3.46 15.82
N LYS A 86 -2.98 -4.47 15.11
CA LYS A 86 -2.93 -4.56 13.66
C LYS A 86 -4.04 -3.79 12.95
N VAL A 87 -5.17 -3.58 13.62
CA VAL A 87 -6.33 -2.86 13.08
C VAL A 87 -6.32 -1.44 13.62
N LYS A 88 -5.99 -0.48 12.76
CA LYS A 88 -5.89 0.94 13.06
C LYS A 88 -7.09 1.68 12.48
N VAL A 89 -7.88 2.33 13.33
CA VAL A 89 -9.01 3.15 12.91
C VAL A 89 -8.66 4.62 13.07
N LEU A 90 -8.52 5.30 11.93
CA LEU A 90 -8.30 6.74 11.82
C LEU A 90 -9.64 7.46 11.71
N THR A 91 -9.86 8.38 12.64
CA THR A 91 -11.02 9.28 12.60
C THR A 91 -10.57 10.73 12.57
N GLY A 92 -11.46 11.64 12.14
CA GLY A 92 -11.15 13.06 12.10
C GLY A 92 -11.91 13.78 10.99
N PRO A 93 -11.84 15.12 10.94
CA PRO A 93 -12.57 15.91 9.94
C PRO A 93 -12.10 15.59 8.52
N ASN A 94 -12.93 15.92 7.52
CA ASN A 94 -12.50 15.86 6.13
C ASN A 94 -11.30 16.79 5.91
N SER A 95 -10.43 16.43 4.97
CA SER A 95 -9.19 17.17 4.68
C SER A 95 -8.12 17.18 5.79
N SER A 96 -8.27 16.35 6.84
CA SER A 96 -7.25 16.18 7.88
C SER A 96 -6.06 15.29 7.47
N GLY A 97 -6.01 14.86 6.21
CA GLY A 97 -4.91 14.04 5.70
C GLY A 97 -5.03 12.52 5.89
N LYS A 98 -6.17 11.98 6.38
CA LYS A 98 -6.36 10.52 6.58
C LYS A 98 -6.05 9.69 5.33
N SER A 99 -6.62 10.07 4.18
CA SER A 99 -6.38 9.39 2.90
C SER A 99 -4.92 9.51 2.44
N ILE A 100 -4.27 10.64 2.74
CA ILE A 100 -2.84 10.85 2.44
C ILE A 100 -2.00 9.92 3.30
N PHE A 101 -2.32 9.79 4.60
CA PHE A 101 -1.64 8.87 5.51
C PHE A 101 -1.77 7.41 5.07
N LEU A 102 -2.97 6.96 4.68
CA LEU A 102 -3.16 5.61 4.16
C LEU A 102 -2.28 5.35 2.91
N LYS A 103 -2.31 6.28 1.95
CA LYS A 103 -1.51 6.20 0.73
C LYS A 103 -0.01 6.23 1.02
N GLN A 104 0.42 7.07 1.97
CA GLN A 104 1.81 7.13 2.43
C GLN A 104 2.30 5.76 2.88
N VAL A 105 1.55 5.10 3.77
CA VAL A 105 1.93 3.78 4.29
C VAL A 105 1.99 2.75 3.16
N GLY A 106 0.97 2.72 2.29
CA GLY A 106 0.94 1.81 1.14
C GLY A 106 2.12 2.00 0.18
N LEU A 107 2.47 3.26 -0.13
CA LEU A 107 3.60 3.58 -1.00
C LEU A 107 4.94 3.22 -0.36
N ILE A 108 5.12 3.49 0.95
CA ILE A 108 6.34 3.09 1.67
C ILE A 108 6.55 1.58 1.64
N VAL A 109 5.49 0.81 1.92
CA VAL A 109 5.55 -0.65 1.87
C VAL A 109 5.85 -1.13 0.44
N PHE A 110 5.19 -0.56 -0.57
CA PHE A 110 5.45 -0.89 -1.96
C PHE A 110 6.92 -0.61 -2.36
N MET A 111 7.45 0.55 -1.98
CA MET A 111 8.84 0.94 -2.24
C MET A 111 9.83 -0.04 -1.58
N ALA A 112 9.59 -0.43 -0.33
CA ALA A 112 10.41 -1.43 0.35
C ALA A 112 10.38 -2.79 -0.35
N LEU A 113 9.20 -3.24 -0.84
CA LEU A 113 9.05 -4.52 -1.53
C LEU A 113 9.75 -4.57 -2.90
N ILE A 114 9.91 -3.44 -3.58
CA ILE A 114 10.69 -3.35 -4.82
C ILE A 114 12.19 -3.14 -4.58
N GLY A 115 12.63 -3.12 -3.32
CA GLY A 115 14.04 -2.95 -2.94
C GLY A 115 14.53 -1.50 -2.95
N SER A 116 13.62 -0.52 -2.90
CA SER A 116 13.96 0.89 -2.75
C SER A 116 14.11 1.28 -1.29
N ASP A 117 14.97 2.26 -1.02
CA ASP A 117 14.92 3.03 0.22
C ASP A 117 13.59 3.80 0.30
N VAL A 118 13.17 4.15 1.52
CA VAL A 118 11.83 4.68 1.80
C VAL A 118 11.83 6.07 2.47
N PRO A 119 10.80 6.90 2.24
CA PRO A 119 10.68 8.25 2.81
C PRO A 119 10.34 8.23 4.31
N ALA A 120 11.28 7.81 5.15
CA ALA A 120 11.15 7.81 6.60
C ALA A 120 12.51 8.11 7.24
N LYS A 121 12.51 8.43 8.54
CA LYS A 121 13.76 8.47 9.31
C LYS A 121 14.26 7.05 9.60
N GLU A 122 13.34 6.19 10.02
CA GLU A 122 13.58 4.76 10.27
C GLU A 122 12.33 3.99 9.83
N ALA A 123 12.54 2.81 9.23
CA ALA A 123 11.48 1.91 8.80
C ALA A 123 11.85 0.46 9.07
N GLU A 124 10.98 -0.28 9.74
CA GLU A 124 11.02 -1.73 9.87
C GLU A 124 9.73 -2.31 9.32
N ILE A 125 9.87 -3.17 8.30
CA ILE A 125 8.75 -3.64 7.49
C ILE A 125 8.82 -5.17 7.43
N GLY A 126 7.83 -5.80 8.03
CA GLY A 126 7.58 -7.23 7.89
C GLY A 126 7.31 -7.60 6.44
N LEU A 127 7.68 -8.80 6.01
CA LEU A 127 7.39 -9.26 4.66
C LEU A 127 5.87 -9.25 4.40
N ILE A 128 5.41 -8.35 3.54
CA ILE A 128 4.02 -8.20 3.13
C ILE A 128 3.74 -9.05 1.88
N ASP A 129 2.71 -9.87 1.93
CA ASP A 129 2.32 -10.78 0.82
C ASP A 129 1.36 -10.13 -0.19
N GLY A 130 0.68 -9.07 0.20
CA GLY A 130 -0.24 -8.34 -0.67
C GLY A 130 -0.70 -7.02 -0.06
N ILE A 131 -0.84 -6.00 -0.91
CA ILE A 131 -1.44 -4.71 -0.57
C ILE A 131 -2.84 -4.66 -1.19
N PHE A 132 -3.85 -4.65 -0.34
CA PHE A 132 -5.26 -4.56 -0.71
C PHE A 132 -5.76 -3.16 -0.41
N THR A 133 -6.46 -2.56 -1.36
CA THR A 133 -7.01 -1.22 -1.19
C THR A 133 -8.50 -1.23 -1.46
N ARG A 134 -9.25 -0.55 -0.59
CA ARG A 134 -10.50 0.09 -0.96
C ARG A 134 -10.29 1.58 -0.87
N MET A 135 -10.15 2.24 -2.02
CA MET A 135 -10.01 3.69 -2.13
C MET A 135 -10.82 4.17 -3.33
N GLN A 136 -11.42 5.36 -3.27
CA GLN A 136 -12.13 5.92 -4.41
C GLN A 136 -11.15 6.16 -5.58
N SER A 137 -11.33 5.43 -6.67
CA SER A 137 -10.70 5.78 -7.95
C SER A 137 -11.58 6.78 -8.69
N ARG A 138 -10.98 7.77 -9.35
CA ARG A 138 -11.70 8.73 -10.20
C ARG A 138 -12.22 8.09 -11.50
N GLU A 139 -11.80 6.87 -11.79
CA GLU A 139 -11.94 6.23 -13.09
C GLU A 139 -12.63 4.88 -12.93
N SER A 140 -13.94 4.85 -13.20
CA SER A 140 -14.63 3.60 -13.57
C SER A 140 -15.96 3.85 -14.27
N VAL A 141 -16.11 4.95 -15.02
CA VAL A 141 -17.27 5.11 -15.92
C VAL A 141 -17.33 3.98 -16.95
N SER A 142 -16.20 3.30 -17.22
CA SER A 142 -16.04 2.28 -18.25
C SER A 142 -16.51 0.87 -17.88
N LEU A 143 -16.82 0.57 -16.60
CA LEU A 143 -17.14 -0.81 -16.17
C LEU A 143 -18.65 -1.12 -16.08
N GLY A 144 -19.53 -0.14 -16.25
CA GLY A 144 -20.99 -0.34 -16.17
C GLY A 144 -21.51 -0.77 -14.78
N LEU A 145 -20.66 -0.77 -13.75
CA LEU A 145 -21.00 -1.08 -12.37
C LEU A 145 -21.24 0.21 -11.57
N SER A 146 -22.10 0.15 -10.56
CA SER A 146 -22.24 1.27 -9.62
C SER A 146 -20.97 1.43 -8.78
N THR A 147 -20.67 2.65 -8.36
CA THR A 147 -19.53 2.96 -7.48
C THR A 147 -19.54 2.06 -6.23
N PHE A 148 -20.72 1.86 -5.64
CA PHE A 148 -20.86 0.99 -4.47
C PHE A 148 -20.56 -0.48 -4.77
N MET A 149 -20.93 -1.00 -5.95
CA MET A 149 -20.59 -2.36 -6.36
C MET A 149 -19.08 -2.55 -6.52
N ILE A 150 -18.38 -1.55 -7.05
CA ILE A 150 -16.92 -1.56 -7.17
C ILE A 150 -16.27 -1.60 -5.78
N ASP A 151 -16.79 -0.81 -4.84
CA ASP A 151 -16.34 -0.81 -3.44
C ASP A 151 -16.53 -2.16 -2.76
N LEU A 152 -17.70 -2.78 -2.97
CA LEU A 152 -18.00 -4.11 -2.44
C LEU A 152 -17.05 -5.17 -3.01
N ASN A 153 -16.75 -5.12 -4.31
CA ASN A 153 -15.83 -6.06 -4.93
C ASN A 153 -14.40 -5.89 -4.41
N GLN A 154 -13.92 -4.65 -4.21
CA GLN A 154 -12.62 -4.39 -3.59
C GLN A 154 -12.55 -4.95 -2.15
N MET A 155 -13.60 -4.71 -1.35
CA MET A 155 -13.68 -5.24 0.01
C MET A 155 -13.77 -6.77 0.03
N ALA A 156 -14.58 -7.38 -0.84
CA ALA A 156 -14.71 -8.83 -0.94
C ALA A 156 -13.37 -9.48 -1.35
N HIS A 157 -12.67 -8.87 -2.31
CA HIS A 157 -11.34 -9.31 -2.71
C HIS A 157 -10.35 -9.26 -1.54
N ALA A 158 -10.35 -8.18 -0.76
CA ALA A 158 -9.52 -8.07 0.43
C ALA A 158 -9.89 -9.13 1.48
N LEU A 159 -11.17 -9.34 1.77
CA LEU A 159 -11.63 -10.32 2.77
C LEU A 159 -11.23 -11.76 2.43
N ASN A 160 -11.32 -12.12 1.15
CA ASN A 160 -11.08 -13.47 0.67
C ASN A 160 -9.59 -13.80 0.50
N ASN A 161 -8.76 -12.81 0.17
CA ASN A 161 -7.36 -13.05 -0.20
C ASN A 161 -6.34 -12.49 0.80
N SER A 162 -6.75 -11.65 1.76
CA SER A 162 -5.82 -11.18 2.80
C SER A 162 -5.47 -12.29 3.80
N ALA A 163 -4.16 -12.45 4.03
CA ALA A 163 -3.58 -13.30 5.05
C ALA A 163 -2.92 -12.45 6.16
N GLY A 164 -2.28 -13.10 7.12
CA GLY A 164 -1.78 -12.44 8.34
C GLY A 164 -0.72 -11.37 8.13
N ASN A 165 0.01 -11.45 7.02
CA ASN A 165 1.05 -10.50 6.64
C ASN A 165 0.58 -9.51 5.57
N SER A 166 -0.69 -9.53 5.18
CA SER A 166 -1.19 -8.56 4.18
C SER A 166 -1.36 -7.17 4.78
N LEU A 167 -1.29 -6.16 3.92
CA LEU A 167 -1.67 -4.78 4.23
C LEU A 167 -3.02 -4.46 3.57
N VAL A 168 -4.01 -4.05 4.37
CA VAL A 168 -5.34 -3.67 3.90
C VAL A 168 -5.58 -2.20 4.23
N LEU A 169 -5.76 -1.38 3.20
CA LEU A 169 -6.01 0.06 3.32
C LEU A 169 -7.45 0.37 2.92
N ILE A 170 -8.24 0.90 3.84
CA ILE A 170 -9.66 1.16 3.63
C ILE A 170 -9.91 2.65 3.84
N ASP A 171 -10.31 3.35 2.79
CA ASP A 171 -10.63 4.77 2.84
C ASP A 171 -12.14 4.95 2.61
N GLU A 172 -12.87 5.40 3.63
CA GLU A 172 -14.29 5.80 3.56
C GLU A 172 -15.29 4.76 3.00
N PHE A 173 -15.11 3.47 3.33
CA PHE A 173 -16.04 2.42 2.92
C PHE A 173 -17.45 2.59 3.54
N GLY A 174 -18.50 2.27 2.77
CA GLY A 174 -19.89 2.28 3.23
C GLY A 174 -20.67 3.58 3.02
N LYS A 175 -20.08 4.61 2.39
CA LYS A 175 -20.77 5.89 2.11
C LYS A 175 -21.77 5.85 0.95
N GLY A 176 -21.72 4.84 0.08
CA GLY A 176 -22.55 4.73 -1.13
C GLY A 176 -23.92 4.06 -0.94
N THR A 177 -24.35 3.84 0.31
CA THR A 177 -25.60 3.15 0.68
C THR A 177 -26.20 3.79 1.94
N ASN A 178 -27.32 3.26 2.44
CA ASN A 178 -27.91 3.68 3.72
C ASN A 178 -26.85 3.68 4.82
N THR A 179 -26.85 4.71 5.66
CA THR A 179 -25.83 4.89 6.71
C THR A 179 -25.74 3.70 7.66
N VAL A 180 -26.89 3.13 8.06
CA VAL A 180 -26.96 1.94 8.92
C VAL A 180 -26.38 0.71 8.21
N ASP A 181 -26.71 0.51 6.94
CA ASP A 181 -26.24 -0.64 6.15
C ASP A 181 -24.72 -0.54 5.91
N GLY A 182 -24.24 0.64 5.53
CA GLY A 182 -22.82 0.91 5.31
C GLY A 182 -21.98 0.72 6.58
N LEU A 183 -22.47 1.23 7.71
CA LEU A 183 -21.84 1.02 9.02
C LEU A 183 -21.82 -0.46 9.40
N SER A 184 -22.93 -1.17 9.19
CA SER A 184 -23.05 -2.60 9.53
C SER A 184 -22.12 -3.46 8.69
N LEU A 185 -22.01 -3.17 7.38
CA LEU A 185 -21.09 -3.84 6.48
C LEU A 185 -19.63 -3.62 6.92
N LEU A 186 -19.23 -2.37 7.17
CA LEU A 186 -17.88 -2.05 7.65
C LEU A 186 -17.56 -2.77 8.95
N ALA A 187 -18.45 -2.69 9.94
CA ALA A 187 -18.28 -3.35 11.23
C ALA A 187 -18.17 -4.88 11.08
N SER A 188 -18.96 -5.49 10.19
CA SER A 188 -18.91 -6.92 9.90
C SER A 188 -17.56 -7.33 9.29
N CYS A 189 -17.05 -6.56 8.32
CA CYS A 189 -15.74 -6.80 7.71
C CYS A 189 -14.61 -6.75 8.75
N LEU A 190 -14.59 -5.71 9.59
CA LEU A 190 -13.59 -5.57 10.65
C LEU A 190 -13.70 -6.69 11.68
N ARG A 191 -14.92 -7.04 12.12
CA ARG A 191 -15.17 -8.17 13.02
C ARG A 191 -14.62 -9.48 12.44
N HIS A 192 -14.79 -9.71 11.13
CA HIS A 192 -14.27 -10.91 10.47
C HIS A 192 -12.76 -11.03 10.63
N TRP A 193 -12.01 -9.96 10.38
CA TRP A 193 -10.56 -9.97 10.55
C TRP A 193 -10.11 -10.01 12.02
N ILE A 194 -10.77 -9.25 12.90
CA ILE A 194 -10.42 -9.19 14.34
C ILE A 194 -10.68 -10.54 15.04
N LYS A 195 -11.65 -11.33 14.59
CA LYS A 195 -11.95 -12.66 15.14
C LYS A 195 -10.92 -13.73 14.75
N ARG A 196 -10.06 -13.49 13.75
CA ARG A 196 -8.98 -14.41 13.40
C ARG A 196 -7.93 -14.44 14.50
N ALA A 197 -7.07 -15.47 14.51
CA ALA A 197 -5.90 -15.47 15.38
C ALA A 197 -5.02 -14.23 15.11
N PRO A 198 -4.34 -13.65 16.11
CA PRO A 198 -3.47 -12.46 15.93
C PRO A 198 -2.50 -12.56 14.75
N ALA A 199 -1.86 -13.73 14.60
CA ALA A 199 -0.95 -14.01 13.49
C ALA A 199 -1.63 -14.08 12.11
N GLN A 200 -2.94 -14.32 12.04
CA GLN A 200 -3.73 -14.42 10.80
C GLN A 200 -4.51 -13.14 10.48
N CYS A 201 -4.51 -12.16 11.40
CA CYS A 201 -5.10 -10.86 11.17
C CYS A 201 -4.11 -10.02 10.31
N PRO A 202 -4.54 -9.46 9.16
CA PRO A 202 -3.70 -8.56 8.38
C PRO A 202 -3.46 -7.23 9.11
N HIS A 203 -2.47 -6.46 8.65
CA HIS A 203 -2.36 -5.05 8.99
C HIS A 203 -3.49 -4.28 8.30
N ILE A 204 -4.41 -3.68 9.07
CA ILE A 204 -5.55 -2.95 8.53
C ILE A 204 -5.44 -1.50 8.96
N LEU A 205 -5.44 -0.58 7.99
CA LEU A 205 -5.58 0.85 8.25
C LEU A 205 -6.88 1.34 7.63
N LEU A 206 -7.78 1.84 8.47
CA LEU A 206 -9.10 2.30 8.10
C LEU A 206 -9.22 3.79 8.37
N ALA A 207 -9.52 4.59 7.35
CA ALA A 207 -10.04 5.94 7.51
C ALA A 207 -11.56 5.93 7.38
N THR A 208 -12.27 6.44 8.38
CA THR A 208 -13.74 6.52 8.34
C THR A 208 -14.28 7.77 9.03
N ASN A 209 -15.44 8.23 8.55
CA ASN A 209 -16.22 9.28 9.18
C ASN A 209 -17.34 8.71 10.07
N PHE A 210 -17.48 7.38 10.14
CA PHE A 210 -18.47 6.76 11.02
C PHE A 210 -17.99 6.75 12.47
N HIS A 211 -18.10 7.89 13.15
CA HIS A 211 -17.84 7.99 14.60
C HIS A 211 -18.70 7.01 15.41
N SER A 212 -19.90 6.71 14.92
CA SER A 212 -20.83 5.72 15.48
C SER A 212 -20.25 4.31 15.56
N LEU A 213 -19.26 3.94 14.73
CA LEU A 213 -18.59 2.62 14.80
C LEU A 213 -17.99 2.37 16.18
N LEU A 214 -17.41 3.40 16.77
CA LEU A 214 -16.77 3.36 18.08
C LEU A 214 -17.78 3.62 19.20
N GLN A 215 -18.64 4.62 19.03
CA GLN A 215 -19.62 5.02 20.06
C GLN A 215 -20.63 3.90 20.36
N LEU A 216 -21.05 3.13 19.35
CA LEU A 216 -22.00 2.04 19.51
C LEU A 216 -21.36 0.72 19.91
N GLY A 217 -20.03 0.68 20.14
CA GLY A 217 -19.33 -0.54 20.53
C GLY A 217 -19.46 -1.67 19.50
N LEU A 218 -19.51 -1.31 18.20
CA LEU A 218 -19.72 -2.30 17.15
C LEU A 218 -18.49 -3.17 16.90
N LEU A 219 -17.32 -2.87 17.47
CA LEU A 219 -16.14 -3.71 17.37
C LEU A 219 -15.90 -4.46 18.69
N PRO A 220 -15.50 -5.75 18.63
CA PRO A 220 -15.18 -6.51 19.84
C PRO A 220 -13.94 -5.90 20.51
N PRO A 221 -13.87 -5.90 21.86
CA PRO A 221 -12.66 -5.51 22.55
C PRO A 221 -11.54 -6.49 22.17
N SER A 222 -10.46 -5.97 21.61
CA SER A 222 -9.33 -6.78 21.16
C SER A 222 -8.03 -5.99 21.27
N PRO A 223 -6.92 -6.60 21.72
CA PRO A 223 -5.61 -5.95 21.69
C PRO A 223 -5.15 -5.64 20.26
N LEU A 224 -5.78 -6.26 19.25
CA LEU A 224 -5.50 -5.98 17.84
C LEU A 224 -6.07 -4.65 17.36
N LEU A 225 -7.02 -4.06 18.10
CA LEU A 225 -7.70 -2.83 17.71
C LEU A 225 -7.05 -1.63 18.40
N SER A 226 -6.65 -0.63 17.62
CA SER A 226 -6.08 0.63 18.10
C SER A 226 -6.69 1.80 17.33
N LEU A 227 -7.00 2.87 18.06
CA LEU A 227 -7.52 4.12 17.50
C LEU A 227 -6.36 5.10 17.30
N LEU A 228 -6.35 5.76 16.14
CA LEU A 228 -5.37 6.78 15.76
C LEU A 228 -6.07 8.13 15.54
#